data_AF-A0A1Q3UBY7-F1
#
_entry.id   AF-A0A1Q3UBY7-F1
#
_cell.length_a   1.000
_cell.length_b   1.000
_cell.length_c   1.000
_cell.angle_alpha   90.00
_cell.angle_beta   90.00
_cell.angle_gamma   90.00
#
_symmetry.space_group_name_H-M   'P 1'
#
loop_
_entity.id
_entity.type
_entity.pdbx_description
1 polymer ?
#
loop_
_entity_poly.entity_id
_entity_poly.type
_entity_poly.pdbx_seq_one_letter_code
_entity_poly.pdbx_strand_id
1 'polypeptide(L)'
;MVNTWHKSLKMLFALSLVFCFKLSAQTNTQQNLDSFFKVVLERGDLNGSVLIAENNKPIYQKSFGYADLGKMKPVTNQTVFELIIKKNPLRC
;
A
#
# COMPACT_ATOMS: atom_id res chain seq x y z
N MET A 1 15.24 5.24 -51.92
CA MET A 1 15.68 5.51 -50.53
C MET A 1 14.62 6.19 -49.64
N VAL A 2 13.40 6.51 -50.13
CA VAL A 2 12.36 7.24 -49.35
C VAL A 2 11.42 6.31 -48.57
N ASN A 3 11.20 5.08 -49.04
CA ASN A 3 10.18 4.19 -48.49
C ASN A 3 10.57 3.48 -47.17
N THR A 4 11.85 3.55 -46.77
CA THR A 4 12.36 3.00 -45.50
C THR A 4 12.08 3.93 -44.32
N TRP A 5 12.03 5.24 -44.54
CA TRP A 5 11.74 6.25 -43.51
C TRP A 5 10.28 6.20 -43.04
N HIS A 6 9.33 5.98 -43.95
CA HIS A 6 7.92 5.81 -43.60
C HIS A 6 7.66 4.56 -42.77
N LYS A 7 8.44 3.48 -43.00
CA LYS A 7 8.34 2.23 -42.23
C LYS A 7 8.89 2.41 -40.81
N SER A 8 10.05 3.06 -40.66
CA SER A 8 10.64 3.34 -39.36
C SER A 8 9.81 4.34 -38.53
N LEU A 9 9.19 5.34 -39.18
CA LEU A 9 8.30 6.30 -38.50
C LEU A 9 7.00 5.66 -38.01
N LYS A 10 6.39 4.77 -38.81
CA LYS A 10 5.23 3.97 -38.41
C LYS A 10 5.56 2.99 -37.28
N MET A 11 6.77 2.42 -37.28
CA MET A 11 7.23 1.51 -36.24
C MET A 11 7.43 2.23 -34.89
N LEU A 12 8.00 3.45 -34.90
CA LEU A 12 8.15 4.28 -33.70
C LEU A 12 6.79 4.75 -33.14
N PHE A 13 5.83 5.07 -34.02
CA PHE A 13 4.47 5.44 -33.62
C PHE A 13 3.71 4.26 -32.98
N ALA A 14 3.89 3.04 -33.52
CA ALA A 14 3.30 1.83 -32.95
C ALA A 14 3.89 1.48 -31.58
N LEU A 15 5.20 1.69 -31.37
CA LEU A 15 5.87 1.44 -30.10
C LEU A 15 5.42 2.41 -28.99
N SER A 16 5.14 3.66 -29.35
CA SER A 16 4.57 4.69 -28.45
C SER A 16 3.15 4.32 -27.98
N LEU A 17 2.31 3.83 -28.89
CA LEU A 17 0.96 3.36 -28.58
C LEU A 17 0.93 2.19 -27.58
N VAL A 18 1.91 1.30 -27.61
CA VAL A 18 2.01 0.16 -26.67
C VAL A 18 2.39 0.61 -25.24
N PHE A 19 3.05 1.77 -25.09
CA PHE A 19 3.46 2.30 -23.78
C PHE A 19 2.29 2.94 -23.00
N CYS A 20 1.24 3.40 -23.68
CA CYS A 20 0.07 4.01 -23.05
C CYS A 20 -0.85 3.03 -22.29
N PHE A 21 -0.79 1.72 -22.53
CA PHE A 21 -1.74 0.76 -21.96
C PHE A 21 -1.46 0.36 -20.49
N LYS A 22 -0.54 1.03 -19.79
CA LYS A 22 -0.18 0.69 -18.40
C LYS A 22 -0.76 1.63 -17.33
N LEU A 23 -1.62 2.58 -17.69
CA LEU A 23 -1.97 3.69 -16.79
C LEU A 23 -3.15 3.46 -15.82
N SER A 24 -3.93 2.38 -15.92
CA SER A 24 -5.24 2.31 -15.22
C SER A 24 -5.51 1.09 -14.33
N ALA A 25 -4.48 0.51 -13.70
CA ALA A 25 -4.64 -0.64 -12.79
C ALA A 25 -4.43 -0.32 -11.30
N GLN A 26 -4.32 0.97 -10.91
CA GLN A 26 -4.25 1.34 -9.49
C GLN A 26 -5.65 1.21 -8.88
N THR A 27 -5.94 0.03 -8.36
CA THR A 27 -7.17 -0.24 -7.61
C THR A 27 -7.30 0.74 -6.46
N ASN A 28 -8.51 1.27 -6.23
CA ASN A 28 -8.84 2.24 -5.18
C ASN A 28 -8.64 1.68 -3.74
N THR A 29 -8.08 0.47 -3.60
CA THR A 29 -7.89 -0.25 -2.34
C THR A 29 -7.16 0.58 -1.30
N GLN A 30 -6.09 1.28 -1.67
CA GLN A 30 -5.34 2.15 -0.75
C GLN A 30 -6.22 3.26 -0.17
N GLN A 31 -6.99 3.94 -1.02
CA GLN A 31 -7.89 5.04 -0.63
C GLN A 31 -9.05 4.54 0.23
N ASN A 32 -9.62 3.39 -0.10
CA ASN A 32 -10.66 2.75 0.71
C ASN A 32 -10.15 2.36 2.10
N LEU A 33 -8.95 1.77 2.18
CA LEU A 33 -8.30 1.44 3.45
C LEU A 33 -7.99 2.71 4.25
N ASP A 34 -7.53 3.77 3.60
CA ASP A 34 -7.32 5.07 4.24
C ASP A 34 -8.60 5.67 4.81
N SER A 35 -9.71 5.61 4.06
CA SER A 35 -11.01 6.06 4.54
C SER A 35 -11.48 5.23 5.74
N PHE A 36 -11.32 3.91 5.67
CA PHE A 36 -11.68 3.00 6.76
C PHE A 36 -10.86 3.31 8.03
N PHE A 37 -9.53 3.33 7.93
CA PHE A 37 -8.66 3.56 9.08
C PHE A 37 -8.79 4.98 9.62
N LYS A 38 -9.12 5.97 8.79
CA LYS A 38 -9.46 7.31 9.29
C LYS A 38 -10.58 7.27 10.34
N VAL A 39 -11.68 6.56 10.05
CA VAL A 39 -12.81 6.44 11.00
C VAL A 39 -12.42 5.63 12.25
N VAL A 40 -11.53 4.64 12.12
CA VAL A 40 -11.00 3.89 13.27
C VAL A 40 -10.14 4.78 14.17
N LEU A 41 -9.30 5.64 13.57
CA LEU A 41 -8.43 6.56 14.28
C LEU A 41 -9.22 7.68 14.97
N GLU A 42 -10.24 8.22 14.31
CA GLU A 42 -11.14 9.23 14.89
C GLU A 42 -11.86 8.72 16.14
N ARG A 43 -12.12 7.41 16.22
CA ARG A 43 -12.69 6.76 17.41
C ARG A 43 -11.66 6.46 18.51
N GLY A 44 -10.37 6.55 18.21
CA GLY A 44 -9.30 6.22 19.16
C GLY A 44 -9.07 4.72 19.35
N ASP A 45 -9.63 3.87 18.48
CA ASP A 45 -9.59 2.41 18.61
C ASP A 45 -8.24 1.79 18.19
N LEU A 46 -7.34 2.60 17.61
CA LEU A 46 -6.07 2.13 17.04
C LEU A 46 -4.90 3.05 17.41
N ASN A 47 -3.90 2.46 18.05
CA ASN A 47 -2.55 3.02 18.19
C ASN A 47 -1.56 1.89 17.84
N GLY A 48 -0.86 2.00 16.70
CA GLY A 48 -0.02 0.92 16.21
C GLY A 48 0.23 0.94 14.69
N SER A 49 0.77 -0.16 14.16
CA SER A 49 1.08 -0.32 12.73
C SER A 49 0.20 -1.38 12.08
N VAL A 50 -0.23 -1.12 10.86
CA VAL A 50 -1.07 -2.00 10.05
C VAL A 50 -0.32 -2.38 8.78
N LEU A 51 -0.24 -3.68 8.51
CA LEU A 51 0.29 -4.26 7.29
C LEU A 51 -0.76 -5.20 6.69
N ILE A 52 -1.15 -4.96 5.45
CA ILE A 52 -2.06 -5.84 4.69
C ILE A 52 -1.33 -6.32 3.45
N ALA A 53 -1.31 -7.62 3.27
CA ALA A 53 -0.72 -8.26 2.11
C ALA A 53 -1.75 -9.14 1.40
N GLU A 54 -1.77 -9.06 0.08
CA GLU A 54 -2.56 -9.92 -0.79
C GLU A 54 -1.60 -10.69 -1.70
N ASN A 55 -1.77 -12.00 -1.83
CA ASN A 55 -0.87 -12.85 -2.63
C ASN A 55 0.61 -12.67 -2.25
N ASN A 56 0.92 -12.65 -0.94
CA ASN A 56 2.25 -12.40 -0.37
C ASN A 56 2.89 -11.05 -0.74
N LYS A 57 2.13 -10.12 -1.33
CA LYS A 57 2.60 -8.78 -1.66
C LYS A 57 1.96 -7.77 -0.70
N PRO A 58 2.74 -6.94 0.01
CA PRO A 58 2.20 -5.81 0.77
C PRO A 58 1.41 -4.88 -0.16
N ILE A 59 0.14 -4.66 0.14
CA ILE A 59 -0.74 -3.74 -0.58
C ILE A 59 -1.10 -2.50 0.26
N TYR A 60 -0.86 -2.53 1.57
CA TYR A 60 -1.07 -1.42 2.49
C TYR A 60 -0.13 -1.52 3.68
N GLN A 61 0.55 -0.44 4.02
CA GLN A 61 1.38 -0.35 5.23
C GLN A 61 1.34 1.06 5.79
N LYS A 62 0.80 1.24 6.99
CA LYS A 62 0.77 2.53 7.69
C LYS A 62 0.92 2.36 9.20
N SER A 63 1.49 3.38 9.82
CA SER A 63 1.71 3.46 11.26
C SER A 63 0.95 4.66 11.81
N PHE A 64 0.34 4.49 12.97
CA PHE A 64 -0.56 5.46 13.58
C PHE A 64 -0.30 5.61 15.07
N GLY A 65 -0.51 6.81 15.58
CA GLY A 65 -0.39 7.14 17.00
C GLY A 65 1.07 7.24 17.49
N TYR A 66 1.26 6.99 18.78
CA TYR A 66 2.50 7.24 19.50
C TYR A 66 2.94 5.99 20.27
N ALA A 67 4.22 5.63 20.10
CA ALA A 67 4.90 4.57 20.85
C ALA A 67 5.23 4.98 22.29
N ASP A 68 5.38 6.29 22.54
CA ASP A 68 5.56 6.87 23.87
C ASP A 68 4.77 8.18 23.93
N LEU A 69 3.67 8.18 24.68
CA LEU A 69 2.80 9.36 24.82
C LEU A 69 3.47 10.48 25.63
N GLY A 70 4.30 10.15 26.62
CA GLY A 70 4.99 11.13 27.44
C GLY A 70 6.06 11.90 26.65
N LYS A 71 6.66 11.25 25.65
CA LYS A 71 7.64 11.87 24.75
C LYS A 71 7.06 12.24 23.38
N MET A 72 5.76 12.03 23.17
CA MET A 72 5.11 12.17 21.86
C MET A 72 5.88 11.47 20.73
N LYS A 73 6.47 10.30 21.01
CA LYS A 73 7.26 9.55 20.04
C LYS A 73 6.32 8.82 19.09
N PRO A 74 6.34 9.10 17.77
CA PRO A 74 5.40 8.47 16.84
C PRO A 74 5.69 6.99 16.67
N VAL A 75 4.66 6.21 16.35
CA VAL A 75 4.83 4.86 15.82
C VAL A 75 5.37 4.95 14.39
N THR A 76 6.35 4.12 14.06
CA THR A 76 6.90 3.97 12.72
C THR A 76 6.90 2.50 12.31
N ASN A 77 7.23 2.23 11.06
CA ASN A 77 7.35 0.86 10.54
C ASN A 77 8.50 0.07 11.20
N GLN A 78 9.34 0.73 12.01
CA GLN A 78 10.44 0.13 12.77
C GLN A 78 10.12 0.03 14.27
N THR A 79 8.96 0.50 14.71
CA THR A 79 8.55 0.37 16.11
C THR A 79 8.38 -1.11 16.46
N VAL A 80 9.06 -1.55 17.51
CA VAL A 80 8.97 -2.92 18.03
C VAL A 80 7.79 -2.98 18.99
N PHE A 81 6.91 -3.94 18.77
CA PHE A 81 5.75 -4.21 19.63
C PHE A 81 5.93 -5.54 20.34
N GLU A 82 5.59 -5.56 21.63
CA GLU A 82 5.43 -6.82 22.35
C GLU A 82 4.10 -7.46 21.91
N LEU A 83 4.18 -8.68 21.39
CA LEU A 83 3.00 -9.41 20.93
C LEU A 83 2.54 -10.38 22.01
N ILE A 84 1.33 -10.19 22.49
CA ILE A 84 0.69 -11.13 23.42
C ILE A 84 -0.13 -12.12 22.60
N ILE A 85 0.23 -13.39 22.66
CA ILE A 85 -0.53 -14.46 22.03
C ILE A 85 -1.74 -14.77 22.92
N LYS A 86 -2.95 -14.52 22.43
CA LYS A 86 -4.16 -15.00 23.09
C LYS A 86 -4.29 -16.51 22.85
N LYS A 87 -3.88 -17.33 23.83
CA LYS A 87 -4.12 -18.78 23.79
C LYS A 87 -5.63 -19.05 23.72
N ASN A 88 -6.06 -19.83 22.74
CA ASN A 88 -7.44 -20.29 22.67
C ASN A 88 -7.68 -21.30 23.80
N PRO A 89 -8.64 -21.09 24.72
CA PRO A 89 -8.91 -22.02 25.82
C PRO A 89 -9.37 -23.41 25.35
N LEU A 90 -9.69 -23.59 24.06
CA LEU A 90 -10.15 -24.85 23.48
C LEU A 90 -9.05 -25.69 22.80
N ARG A 91 -7.77 -25.33 22.94
CA ARG A 91 -6.66 -26.20 22.56
C ARG A 91 -5.92 -26.67 23.81
N CYS A 92 -6.20 -27.92 24.21
CA CYS A 92 -5.37 -28.71 25.12
C CYS A 92 -4.02 -29.01 24.48
#